data_AF-A0A3E0CP58-F1
#
_entry.id   AF-A0A3E0CP58-F1
#
_cell.length_a   1.000
_cell.length_b   1.000
_cell.length_c   1.000
_cell.angle_alpha   90.00
_cell.angle_beta   90.00
_cell.angle_gamma   90.00
#
_symmetry.space_group_name_H-M   'P 1'
#
loop_
_entity.id
_entity.type
_entity.pdbx_description
1 polymer ?
#
loop_
_entity_poly.entity_id
_entity_poly.type
_entity_poly.pdbx_seq_one_letter_code
_entity_poly.pdbx_strand_id
1 'polypeptide(L)'
;MKFLVSRYFSRSSPLFSLDNRIPFAILSIKILAAIIFIGWLPGVRAAGDLDIPSLSQFSPAYVSTQILLSPCYDVSVESDIEVQRMVREARERYPKGTCTDARIPPLIFKASFLQYASIAASDDPESLFRAVQTQNAKLASCKNRTCLKTTLQKIIVKLEPVYRNSKSLLENTGGDTCKIKKAIDINTAAGLIRNSRAVIKNIKDQCGASGISVSICANRHEDLLFADCNIDMESTQVNSPSWIFRLSSKSTATQLLHVDDGPFDQKRHWCNGLPDLKTEARGDMGSSNIAIYRFDGKRYRTHFSYISENIADKWRIARYPVFQKIICR
;
A
#
# COMPACT_ATOMS: atom_id res chain seq x y z
N MET A 1 -26.11 -12.63 -4.03
CA MET A 1 -26.44 -11.39 -4.74
C MET A 1 -25.42 -11.19 -5.85
N LYS A 2 -25.83 -11.37 -7.11
CA LYS A 2 -25.02 -11.09 -8.30
C LYS A 2 -25.24 -9.63 -8.69
N PHE A 3 -24.18 -8.85 -8.86
CA PHE A 3 -24.29 -7.54 -9.50
C PHE A 3 -23.75 -7.61 -10.93
N LEU A 4 -24.65 -7.34 -11.87
CA LEU A 4 -24.40 -7.14 -13.29
C LEU A 4 -23.71 -5.79 -13.50
N VAL A 5 -22.61 -5.82 -14.26
CA VAL A 5 -22.00 -4.63 -14.85
C VAL A 5 -22.61 -4.47 -16.25
N SER A 6 -23.34 -3.38 -16.47
CA SER A 6 -23.79 -2.99 -17.81
C SER A 6 -23.10 -1.70 -18.25
N ARG A 7 -22.55 -1.82 -19.46
CA ARG A 7 -21.93 -0.83 -20.36
C ARG A 7 -22.78 0.44 -20.56
N TYR A 8 -22.09 1.55 -20.84
CA TYR A 8 -22.34 2.60 -21.86
C TYR A 8 -21.30 3.72 -21.59
N PHE A 9 -20.61 4.40 -22.51
CA PHE A 9 -20.73 4.61 -23.95
C PHE A 9 -19.34 4.96 -24.55
N SER A 10 -19.17 4.61 -25.83
CA SER A 10 -18.08 4.98 -26.74
C SER A 10 -18.27 6.39 -27.33
N ARG A 11 -17.18 7.10 -27.66
CA ARG A 11 -17.07 7.92 -28.89
C ARG A 11 -15.61 8.23 -29.29
N SER A 12 -15.21 7.58 -30.38
CA SER A 12 -14.26 7.93 -31.46
C SER A 12 -14.29 9.43 -31.83
N SER A 13 -13.29 10.14 -32.42
CA SER A 13 -12.08 9.95 -33.26
C SER A 13 -11.39 11.36 -33.40
N PRO A 14 -10.41 11.69 -34.28
CA PRO A 14 -9.52 10.91 -35.15
C PRO A 14 -8.01 11.29 -35.10
N LEU A 15 -7.23 10.35 -35.66
CA LEU A 15 -6.05 10.49 -36.55
C LEU A 15 -5.54 11.92 -36.88
N PHE A 16 -4.25 12.13 -36.65
CA PHE A 16 -3.39 12.91 -37.56
C PHE A 16 -2.18 12.07 -37.97
N SER A 17 -2.19 11.68 -39.24
CA SER A 17 -1.05 11.23 -40.02
C SER A 17 -0.27 12.46 -40.47
N LEU A 18 1.06 12.42 -40.39
CA LEU A 18 1.94 13.20 -41.24
C LEU A 18 3.24 12.40 -41.44
N ASP A 19 3.23 11.61 -42.51
CA ASP A 19 4.42 11.25 -43.26
C ASP A 19 5.15 12.53 -43.70
N ASN A 20 6.45 12.63 -43.45
CA ASN A 20 7.35 13.34 -44.34
C ASN A 20 8.77 12.78 -44.22
N ARG A 21 9.21 12.19 -45.33
CA ARG A 21 10.58 11.74 -45.61
C ARG A 21 11.51 12.94 -45.87
N ILE A 22 12.82 12.62 -45.97
CA ILE A 22 13.93 13.28 -46.70
C ILE A 22 15.09 13.67 -45.73
N PRO A 23 16.38 13.43 -46.05
CA PRO A 23 17.08 12.17 -46.23
C PRO A 23 18.39 12.14 -45.38
N PHE A 24 19.24 11.13 -45.57
CA PHE A 24 20.59 11.03 -45.01
C PHE A 24 21.50 12.19 -45.43
N ALA A 25 22.22 12.78 -44.48
CA ALA A 25 23.50 13.44 -44.72
C ALA A 25 24.44 13.20 -43.52
N ILE A 26 25.52 12.49 -43.80
CA ILE A 26 26.67 12.25 -42.93
C ILE A 26 27.44 13.57 -42.84
N LEU A 27 27.63 14.12 -41.64
CA LEU A 27 28.75 15.03 -41.37
C LEU A 27 29.21 14.93 -39.92
N SER A 28 30.39 14.32 -39.77
CA SER A 28 31.28 14.35 -38.62
C SER A 28 31.62 15.79 -38.20
N ILE A 29 31.51 16.11 -36.90
CA ILE A 29 32.39 17.05 -36.19
C ILE A 29 32.31 16.76 -34.68
N LYS A 30 33.49 16.54 -34.09
CA LYS A 30 33.73 16.45 -32.65
C LYS A 30 33.45 17.82 -32.01
N ILE A 31 32.42 17.94 -31.18
CA ILE A 31 32.35 18.96 -30.13
C ILE A 31 31.82 18.32 -28.85
N LEU A 32 32.61 18.52 -27.81
CA LEU A 32 32.37 18.23 -26.40
C LEU A 32 30.99 18.74 -25.95
N ALA A 33 30.12 17.85 -25.48
CA ALA A 33 29.00 18.21 -24.63
C ALA A 33 28.85 17.15 -23.56
N ALA A 34 29.15 17.54 -22.32
CA ALA A 34 28.74 16.82 -21.13
C ALA A 34 27.20 16.77 -21.12
N ILE A 35 26.64 15.73 -21.73
CA ILE A 35 25.22 15.43 -21.62
C ILE A 35 25.05 14.59 -20.38
N ILE A 36 24.58 15.28 -19.36
CA ILE A 36 23.92 14.79 -18.16
C ILE A 36 22.98 13.64 -18.57
N PHE A 37 23.41 12.39 -18.34
CA PHE A 37 22.55 11.21 -18.38
C PHE A 37 21.69 11.20 -17.11
N ILE A 38 20.80 12.18 -16.95
CA ILE A 38 19.66 12.08 -16.04
C ILE A 38 18.49 11.67 -16.92
N GLY A 39 18.42 10.38 -17.18
CA GLY A 39 17.41 9.79 -18.05
C GLY A 39 17.00 8.43 -17.53
N TRP A 40 15.92 8.40 -16.76
CA TRP A 40 15.02 7.26 -16.62
C TRP A 40 15.58 6.03 -15.89
N LEU A 41 15.86 6.20 -14.60
CA LEU A 41 15.64 5.13 -13.63
C LEU A 41 14.28 5.38 -12.96
N PRO A 42 13.36 4.40 -12.90
CA PRO A 42 12.17 4.54 -12.08
C PRO A 42 12.59 4.66 -10.61
N GLY A 43 12.42 5.87 -10.07
CA GLY A 43 11.99 6.07 -8.70
C GLY A 43 12.89 5.59 -7.57
N VAL A 44 14.21 5.76 -7.62
CA VAL A 44 14.99 5.92 -6.38
C VAL A 44 14.99 7.40 -6.03
N ARG A 45 13.84 7.91 -5.57
CA ARG A 45 13.83 9.18 -4.82
C ARG A 45 14.61 8.89 -3.54
N ALA A 46 15.75 9.56 -3.37
CA ALA A 46 16.38 9.67 -2.05
C ALA A 46 15.28 10.03 -1.05
N ALA A 47 15.18 9.26 0.04
CA ALA A 47 14.20 9.48 1.10
C ALA A 47 14.47 10.84 1.76
N GLY A 48 13.94 11.91 1.17
CA GLY A 48 13.89 13.21 1.80
C GLY A 48 13.05 13.12 3.07
N ASP A 49 13.33 13.98 4.04
CA ASP A 49 12.58 14.05 5.29
C ASP A 49 11.08 14.09 5.00
N LEU A 50 10.31 13.24 5.69
CA LEU A 50 8.86 13.20 5.54
C LEU A 50 8.26 14.54 6.00
N ASP A 51 7.85 15.33 5.01
CA ASP A 51 7.23 16.63 5.22
C ASP A 51 5.73 16.49 5.53
N ILE A 52 5.17 17.46 6.25
CA ILE A 52 3.75 17.50 6.67
C ILE A 52 3.07 18.63 5.89
N PRO A 53 2.02 18.34 5.10
CA PRO A 53 1.31 19.37 4.35
C PRO A 53 0.66 20.38 5.29
N SER A 54 0.57 21.62 4.82
CA SER A 54 -0.42 22.56 5.35
C SER A 54 -1.81 22.25 4.75
N LEU A 55 -2.86 22.78 5.38
CA LEU A 55 -4.22 22.65 4.86
C LEU A 55 -4.38 23.27 3.45
N SER A 56 -3.60 24.30 3.10
CA SER A 56 -3.66 24.94 1.78
C SER A 56 -2.95 24.16 0.67
N GLN A 57 -2.05 23.24 1.04
CA GLN A 57 -1.35 22.36 0.09
C GLN A 57 -2.14 21.06 -0.17
N PHE A 58 -3.24 20.86 0.54
CA PHE A 58 -4.05 19.65 0.48
C PHE A 58 -5.06 19.71 -0.67
N SER A 59 -4.92 18.77 -1.60
CA SER A 59 -5.91 18.49 -2.64
C SER A 59 -6.11 16.98 -2.74
N PRO A 60 -7.20 16.42 -2.17
CA PRO A 60 -7.44 14.98 -2.21
C PRO A 60 -8.05 14.56 -3.55
N ALA A 61 -7.73 13.34 -3.98
CA ALA A 61 -8.37 12.73 -5.14
C ALA A 61 -9.82 12.27 -4.85
N TYR A 62 -10.16 12.05 -3.58
CA TYR A 62 -11.48 11.55 -3.17
C TYR A 62 -12.13 12.44 -2.12
N VAL A 63 -13.43 12.69 -2.27
CA VAL A 63 -14.28 13.39 -1.29
C VAL A 63 -14.18 12.76 0.10
N SER A 64 -14.14 11.42 0.16
CA SER A 64 -14.02 10.72 1.43
C SER A 64 -12.72 11.07 2.18
N THR A 65 -11.65 11.44 1.48
CA THR A 65 -10.37 11.93 2.04
C THR A 65 -10.41 13.40 2.39
N GLN A 66 -11.10 14.21 1.60
CA GLN A 66 -11.43 15.58 1.97
C GLN A 66 -12.14 15.64 3.33
N ILE A 67 -13.17 14.82 3.52
CA ILE A 67 -13.97 14.78 4.75
C ILE A 67 -13.16 14.26 5.94
N LEU A 68 -12.33 13.23 5.73
CA LEU A 68 -11.52 12.63 6.78
C LEU A 68 -10.47 13.61 7.33
N LEU A 69 -9.77 14.31 6.43
CA LEU A 69 -8.65 15.17 6.82
C LEU A 69 -9.11 16.60 7.13
N SER A 70 -10.08 17.14 6.39
CA SER A 70 -10.57 18.51 6.58
C SER A 70 -12.09 18.56 6.54
N PRO A 71 -12.77 18.15 7.63
CA PRO A 71 -14.23 18.19 7.73
C PRO A 71 -14.80 19.63 7.69
N CYS A 72 -13.95 20.65 7.90
CA CYS A 72 -14.33 22.06 7.80
C CYS A 72 -14.21 22.66 6.39
N TYR A 73 -13.86 21.85 5.37
CA TYR A 73 -13.85 22.28 3.97
C TYR A 73 -15.20 22.87 3.55
N ASP A 74 -15.18 23.98 2.84
CA ASP A 74 -16.40 24.65 2.40
C ASP A 74 -17.13 23.84 1.32
N VAL A 75 -18.37 23.44 1.63
CA VAL A 75 -19.21 22.63 0.75
C VAL A 75 -20.08 23.47 -0.17
N SER A 76 -20.04 24.80 -0.05
CA SER A 76 -20.84 25.69 -0.91
C SER A 76 -20.48 25.53 -2.39
N VAL A 77 -19.27 25.08 -2.68
CA VAL A 77 -18.75 24.81 -4.02
C VAL A 77 -19.14 23.43 -4.56
N GLU A 78 -19.78 22.59 -3.73
CA GLU A 78 -20.15 21.22 -4.09
C GLU A 78 -21.59 21.15 -4.59
N SER A 79 -21.82 20.53 -5.75
CA SER A 79 -23.14 20.39 -6.34
C SER A 79 -23.85 19.10 -5.90
N ASP A 80 -23.10 18.10 -5.45
CA ASP A 80 -23.65 16.83 -4.98
C ASP A 80 -24.22 16.94 -3.55
N ILE A 81 -25.54 16.76 -3.43
CA ILE A 81 -26.30 16.82 -2.16
C ILE A 81 -25.81 15.76 -1.16
N GLU A 82 -25.42 14.58 -1.62
CA GLU A 82 -24.90 13.52 -0.75
C GLU A 82 -23.54 13.90 -0.17
N VAL A 83 -22.67 14.52 -0.98
CA VAL A 83 -21.39 15.04 -0.49
C VAL A 83 -21.61 16.13 0.55
N GLN A 84 -22.51 17.07 0.27
CA GLN A 84 -22.86 18.10 1.25
C GLN A 84 -23.40 17.49 2.56
N ARG A 85 -24.23 16.44 2.48
CA ARG A 85 -24.74 15.71 3.66
C ARG A 85 -23.62 15.06 4.45
N MET A 86 -22.73 14.32 3.80
CA MET A 86 -21.60 13.64 4.47
C MET A 86 -20.69 14.63 5.19
N VAL A 87 -20.42 15.79 4.59
CA VAL A 87 -19.60 16.83 5.23
C VAL A 87 -20.33 17.44 6.43
N ARG A 88 -21.64 17.72 6.33
CA ARG A 88 -22.43 18.21 7.48
C ARG A 88 -22.36 17.23 8.65
N GLU A 89 -22.60 15.94 8.40
CA GLU A 89 -22.51 14.88 9.41
C GLU A 89 -21.10 14.77 10.02
N ALA A 90 -20.05 14.94 9.22
CA ALA A 90 -18.69 14.95 9.73
C ALA A 90 -18.40 16.17 10.63
N ARG A 91 -18.95 17.34 10.30
CA ARG A 91 -18.83 18.57 11.10
C ARG A 91 -19.56 18.47 12.43
N GLU A 92 -20.73 17.82 12.46
CA GLU A 92 -21.56 17.66 13.66
C GLU A 92 -20.88 16.83 14.77
N ARG A 93 -19.84 16.06 14.42
CA ARG A 93 -19.02 15.33 15.41
C ARG A 93 -18.15 16.25 16.28
N TYR A 94 -18.04 17.52 15.93
CA TYR A 94 -17.23 18.50 16.65
C TYR A 94 -18.10 19.51 17.40
N PRO A 95 -17.59 20.12 18.50
CA PRO A 95 -18.27 21.21 19.19
C PRO A 95 -18.67 22.36 18.25
N LYS A 96 -19.79 23.03 18.54
CA LYS A 96 -20.25 24.19 17.77
C LYS A 96 -19.17 25.28 17.67
N GLY A 97 -19.11 25.92 16.50
CA GLY A 97 -18.12 26.97 16.21
C GLY A 97 -16.68 26.46 15.98
N THR A 98 -16.50 25.15 15.75
CA THR A 98 -15.20 24.55 15.41
C THR A 98 -14.71 25.04 14.06
N CYS A 99 -15.55 25.00 13.02
CA CYS A 99 -15.15 25.39 11.67
C CYS A 99 -15.10 26.91 11.43
N THR A 100 -15.63 27.71 12.34
CA THR A 100 -15.56 29.18 12.27
C THR A 100 -14.40 29.78 13.04
N ASP A 101 -13.73 29.01 13.91
CA ASP A 101 -12.50 29.43 14.57
C ASP A 101 -11.31 29.09 13.67
N ALA A 102 -10.74 30.08 12.99
CA ALA A 102 -9.64 29.90 12.03
C ALA A 102 -8.42 29.13 12.58
N ARG A 103 -8.27 29.02 13.90
CA ARG A 103 -7.14 28.34 14.55
C ARG A 103 -7.35 26.83 14.68
N ILE A 104 -8.58 26.31 14.55
CA ILE A 104 -8.90 24.90 14.80
C ILE A 104 -8.85 24.03 13.53
N PRO A 105 -9.39 24.42 12.36
CA PRO A 105 -9.32 23.60 11.15
C PRO A 105 -7.90 23.17 10.75
N PRO A 106 -6.85 24.04 10.83
CA PRO A 106 -5.48 23.60 10.56
C PRO A 106 -4.98 22.54 11.55
N LEU A 107 -5.42 22.58 12.82
CA LEU A 107 -5.08 21.57 13.82
C LEU A 107 -5.79 20.25 13.56
N ILE A 108 -7.08 20.28 13.17
CA ILE A 108 -7.81 19.08 12.76
C ILE A 108 -7.09 18.44 11.58
N PHE A 109 -6.78 19.22 10.54
CA PHE A 109 -6.07 18.73 9.38
C PHE A 109 -4.74 18.09 9.72
N LYS A 110 -3.87 18.80 10.44
CA LYS A 110 -2.54 18.29 10.80
C LYS A 110 -2.64 17.02 11.67
N ALA A 111 -3.56 17.00 12.64
CA ALA A 111 -3.76 15.83 13.49
C ALA A 111 -4.26 14.62 12.69
N SER A 112 -5.33 14.79 11.90
CA SER A 112 -5.89 13.73 11.05
C SER A 112 -4.86 13.22 10.05
N PHE A 113 -4.14 14.13 9.37
CA PHE A 113 -3.06 13.76 8.46
C PHE A 113 -2.02 12.90 9.19
N LEU A 114 -1.51 13.35 10.33
CA LEU A 114 -0.50 12.62 11.10
C LEU A 114 -1.02 11.25 11.56
N GLN A 115 -2.28 11.13 11.96
CA GLN A 115 -2.88 9.86 12.34
C GLN A 115 -2.80 8.82 11.21
N TYR A 116 -3.28 9.17 10.02
CA TYR A 116 -3.37 8.22 8.91
C TYR A 116 -2.07 8.08 8.11
N ALA A 117 -1.27 9.14 8.02
CA ALA A 117 0.05 9.11 7.38
C ALA A 117 1.06 8.32 8.21
N SER A 118 1.02 8.43 9.55
CA SER A 118 1.90 7.61 10.41
C SER A 118 1.60 6.12 10.26
N ILE A 119 0.33 5.73 10.11
CA ILE A 119 -0.03 4.32 9.85
C ILE A 119 0.57 3.88 8.51
N ALA A 120 0.40 4.66 7.44
CA ALA A 120 0.91 4.30 6.12
C ALA A 120 2.45 4.22 6.06
N ALA A 121 3.14 5.06 6.83
CA ALA A 121 4.60 5.13 6.86
C ALA A 121 5.26 4.10 7.81
N SER A 122 4.48 3.42 8.66
CA SER A 122 5.03 2.61 9.75
C SER A 122 5.29 1.14 9.39
N ASP A 123 6.31 0.58 10.04
CA ASP A 123 6.54 -0.86 10.10
C ASP A 123 5.55 -1.64 10.94
N ASP A 124 4.91 -0.98 11.91
CA ASP A 124 3.88 -1.56 12.76
C ASP A 124 2.57 -0.74 12.66
N PRO A 125 1.91 -0.81 11.49
CA PRO A 125 0.71 -0.03 11.24
C PRO A 125 -0.46 -0.46 12.13
N GLU A 126 -0.46 -1.70 12.65
CA GLU A 126 -1.49 -2.20 13.56
C GLU A 126 -1.47 -1.43 14.88
N SER A 127 -0.31 -1.36 15.55
CA SER A 127 -0.20 -0.67 16.83
C SER A 127 -0.56 0.80 16.71
N LEU A 128 -0.13 1.46 15.63
CA LEU A 128 -0.51 2.84 15.36
C LEU A 128 -2.01 2.98 15.09
N PHE A 129 -2.61 2.07 14.34
CA PHE A 129 -4.05 2.11 14.10
C PHE A 129 -4.86 2.03 15.40
N ARG A 130 -4.51 1.13 16.32
CA ARG A 130 -5.16 1.04 17.65
C ARG A 130 -4.99 2.33 18.46
N ALA A 131 -3.80 2.93 18.42
CA ALA A 131 -3.54 4.21 19.07
C ALA A 131 -4.40 5.33 18.46
N VAL A 132 -4.54 5.36 17.14
CA VAL A 132 -5.39 6.31 16.41
C VAL A 132 -6.87 6.12 16.76
N GLN A 133 -7.37 4.88 16.86
CA GLN A 133 -8.73 4.62 17.32
C GLN A 133 -9.00 5.22 18.71
N THR A 134 -8.05 5.05 19.63
CA THR A 134 -8.13 5.61 21.00
C THR A 134 -8.13 7.15 20.97
N GLN A 135 -7.28 7.75 20.13
CA GLN A 135 -7.25 9.20 19.94
C GLN A 135 -8.56 9.74 19.35
N ASN A 136 -9.14 9.04 18.37
CA ASN A 136 -10.40 9.42 17.74
C ASN A 136 -11.58 9.31 18.71
N ALA A 137 -11.62 8.26 19.54
CA ALA A 137 -12.61 8.16 20.61
C ALA A 137 -12.49 9.34 21.60
N LYS A 138 -11.27 9.76 21.93
CA LYS A 138 -11.03 10.91 22.79
C LYS A 138 -11.47 12.22 22.13
N LEU A 139 -11.18 12.44 20.84
CA LEU A 139 -11.66 13.60 20.10
C LEU A 139 -13.19 13.67 20.09
N ALA A 140 -13.86 12.55 19.82
CA ALA A 140 -15.32 12.45 19.82
C ALA A 140 -15.95 12.72 21.21
N SER A 141 -15.20 12.50 22.30
CA SER A 141 -15.68 12.79 23.65
C SER A 141 -15.65 14.30 24.01
N CYS A 142 -14.93 15.13 23.26
CA CYS A 142 -14.79 16.55 23.57
C CYS A 142 -16.10 17.33 23.33
N LYS A 143 -16.65 17.92 24.40
CA LYS A 143 -17.89 18.72 24.35
C LYS A 143 -17.67 20.20 24.05
N ASN A 144 -16.43 20.69 24.14
CA ASN A 144 -16.09 22.10 23.91
C ASN A 144 -14.78 22.25 23.13
N ARG A 145 -14.56 23.45 22.58
CA ARG A 145 -13.41 23.77 21.73
C ARG A 145 -12.07 23.72 22.47
N THR A 146 -12.06 23.99 23.78
CA THR A 146 -10.84 23.91 24.61
C THR A 146 -10.35 22.47 24.69
N CYS A 147 -11.23 21.52 25.03
CA CYS A 147 -10.93 20.09 25.02
C CYS A 147 -10.42 19.64 23.65
N LEU A 148 -11.13 20.03 22.58
CA LEU A 148 -10.78 19.66 21.21
C LEU A 148 -9.37 20.14 20.87
N LYS A 149 -9.09 21.44 21.06
CA LYS A 149 -7.79 22.05 20.76
C LYS A 149 -6.66 21.37 21.52
N THR A 150 -6.81 21.18 22.84
CA THR A 150 -5.80 20.52 23.67
C THR A 150 -5.57 19.06 23.24
N THR A 151 -6.63 18.35 22.86
CA THR A 151 -6.52 16.96 22.39
C THR A 151 -5.82 16.87 21.04
N LEU A 152 -6.18 17.73 20.08
CA LEU A 152 -5.52 17.81 18.77
C LEU A 152 -4.02 18.11 18.91
N GLN A 153 -3.66 19.08 19.75
CA GLN A 153 -2.25 19.42 20.00
C GLN A 153 -1.48 18.24 20.61
N LYS A 154 -2.07 17.51 21.56
CA LYS A 154 -1.45 16.30 22.12
C LYS A 154 -1.24 15.21 21.08
N ILE A 155 -2.19 15.03 20.16
CA ILE A 155 -2.06 14.09 19.04
C ILE A 155 -0.89 14.52 18.13
N ILE A 156 -0.85 15.78 17.73
CA ILE A 156 0.20 16.33 16.86
C ILE A 156 1.59 16.15 17.49
N VAL A 157 1.77 16.59 18.74
CA VAL A 157 3.06 16.48 19.46
C VAL A 157 3.51 15.02 19.56
N LYS A 158 2.58 14.08 19.73
CA LYS A 158 2.89 12.65 19.83
C LYS A 158 3.24 12.04 18.47
N LEU A 159 2.51 12.37 17.40
CA LEU A 159 2.62 11.69 16.11
C LEU A 159 3.57 12.36 15.13
N GLU A 160 3.84 13.65 15.25
CA GLU A 160 4.79 14.34 14.39
C GLU A 160 6.19 13.69 14.38
N PRO A 161 6.84 13.42 15.54
CA PRO A 161 8.12 12.72 15.55
C PRO A 161 8.01 11.27 15.04
N VAL A 162 6.87 10.59 15.29
CA VAL A 162 6.65 9.23 14.80
C VAL A 162 6.63 9.22 13.27
N TYR A 163 5.87 10.12 12.65
CA TYR A 163 5.79 10.25 11.20
C TYR A 163 7.13 10.66 10.60
N ARG A 164 7.80 11.69 11.13
CA ARG A 164 9.07 12.19 10.57
C ARG A 164 10.21 11.19 10.67
N ASN A 165 10.25 10.41 11.75
CA ASN A 165 11.27 9.38 11.96
C ASN A 165 10.89 8.03 11.35
N SER A 166 9.70 7.92 10.74
CA SER A 166 9.34 6.71 10.01
C SER A 166 10.24 6.60 8.79
N LYS A 167 11.06 5.55 8.74
CA LYS A 167 11.76 5.21 7.51
C LYS A 167 10.68 4.75 6.53
N SER A 168 10.68 5.27 5.30
CA SER A 168 9.88 4.69 4.23
C SER A 168 10.47 3.31 3.93
N LEU A 169 9.97 2.25 4.57
CA LEU A 169 10.49 0.90 4.35
C LEU A 169 9.98 0.34 3.02
N LEU A 170 10.70 0.73 1.96
CA LEU A 170 11.09 -0.20 0.90
C LEU A 170 12.41 -0.92 1.24
N GLU A 171 13.06 -0.56 2.35
CA GLU A 171 14.21 -1.32 2.83
C GLU A 171 13.73 -2.64 3.45
N ASN A 172 14.09 -3.74 2.80
CA ASN A 172 13.96 -5.11 3.30
C ASN A 172 14.53 -5.26 4.72
N THR A 173 13.77 -4.92 5.76
CA THR A 173 14.15 -5.21 7.15
C THR A 173 13.49 -6.49 7.65
N GLY A 174 13.37 -7.48 6.77
CA GLY A 174 13.00 -8.84 7.14
C GLY A 174 13.91 -9.37 8.23
N GLY A 175 13.32 -9.98 9.26
CA GLY A 175 14.04 -10.75 10.27
C GLY A 175 14.84 -11.89 9.62
N ASP A 176 15.84 -12.39 10.33
CA ASP A 176 16.94 -13.25 9.84
C ASP A 176 16.57 -14.62 9.24
N THR A 177 15.30 -14.94 9.00
CA THR A 177 14.93 -16.31 8.59
C THR A 177 14.74 -16.51 7.10
N CYS A 178 14.35 -15.49 6.33
CA CYS A 178 14.27 -15.58 4.85
C CYS A 178 14.92 -14.38 4.16
N LYS A 179 16.01 -13.84 4.71
CA LYS A 179 16.80 -12.77 4.05
C LYS A 179 17.37 -13.21 2.70
N ILE A 180 17.57 -14.51 2.48
CA ILE A 180 18.12 -15.06 1.25
C ILE A 180 17.11 -16.05 0.67
N LYS A 181 16.17 -15.54 -0.12
CA LYS A 181 15.40 -16.37 -1.06
C LYS A 181 16.41 -16.91 -2.08
N LYS A 182 16.69 -18.21 -2.07
CA LYS A 182 17.53 -18.81 -3.10
C LYS A 182 16.64 -19.12 -4.29
N ALA A 183 16.82 -18.41 -5.39
CA ALA A 183 16.19 -18.76 -6.66
C ALA A 183 16.60 -20.19 -7.03
N ILE A 184 15.63 -21.03 -7.37
CA ILE A 184 15.85 -22.39 -7.85
C ILE A 184 15.14 -22.56 -9.18
N ASP A 185 15.68 -23.43 -10.03
CA ASP A 185 14.99 -23.77 -11.27
C ASP A 185 13.72 -24.58 -10.99
N ILE A 186 12.76 -24.48 -11.91
CA ILE A 186 11.45 -25.11 -11.77
C ILE A 186 11.52 -26.64 -11.71
N ASN A 187 12.54 -27.27 -12.31
CA ASN A 187 12.70 -28.72 -12.26
C ASN A 187 13.21 -29.18 -10.89
N THR A 188 14.14 -28.42 -10.30
CA THR A 188 14.56 -28.62 -8.90
C THR A 188 13.39 -28.44 -7.95
N ALA A 189 12.57 -27.39 -8.12
CA ALA A 189 11.34 -27.23 -7.34
C ALA A 189 10.39 -28.43 -7.51
N ALA A 190 10.28 -28.97 -8.73
CA ALA A 190 9.51 -30.17 -9.01
C ALA A 190 10.10 -31.43 -8.35
N GLY A 191 11.41 -31.50 -8.16
CA GLY A 191 12.07 -32.60 -7.46
C GLY A 191 11.80 -32.61 -5.95
N LEU A 192 11.57 -31.45 -5.33
CA LEU A 192 11.45 -31.32 -3.87
C LEU A 192 10.10 -31.77 -3.30
N ILE A 193 9.04 -31.83 -4.11
CA ILE A 193 7.69 -32.16 -3.65
C ILE A 193 7.20 -33.44 -4.36
N ARG A 194 6.85 -34.47 -3.59
CA ARG A 194 6.03 -35.61 -4.01
C ARG A 194 4.65 -35.07 -4.41
N ASN A 195 4.26 -35.25 -5.67
CA ASN A 195 3.12 -34.61 -6.35
C ASN A 195 3.32 -33.13 -6.75
N SER A 196 4.55 -32.61 -6.71
CA SER A 196 4.93 -31.27 -7.19
C SER A 196 4.40 -30.95 -8.58
N ARG A 197 4.41 -31.93 -9.48
CA ARG A 197 4.16 -31.71 -10.91
C ARG A 197 2.75 -31.19 -11.12
N ALA A 198 1.78 -31.67 -10.35
CA ALA A 198 0.40 -31.16 -10.42
C ALA A 198 0.30 -29.74 -9.85
N VAL A 199 0.98 -29.45 -8.75
CA VAL A 199 1.00 -28.11 -8.12
C VAL A 199 1.68 -27.10 -9.05
N ILE A 200 2.89 -27.40 -9.50
CA ILE A 200 3.67 -26.55 -10.41
C ILE A 200 2.95 -26.41 -11.76
N LYS A 201 2.34 -27.47 -12.28
CA LYS A 201 1.51 -27.38 -13.49
C LYS A 201 0.34 -26.41 -13.29
N ASN A 202 -0.41 -26.53 -12.19
CA ASN A 202 -1.51 -25.61 -11.90
C ASN A 202 -1.04 -24.15 -11.78
N ILE A 203 0.08 -23.92 -11.11
CA ILE A 203 0.69 -22.57 -11.04
C ILE A 203 1.08 -22.09 -12.44
N LYS A 204 1.67 -22.97 -13.26
CA LYS A 204 2.11 -22.62 -14.62
C LYS A 204 0.93 -22.28 -15.51
N ASP A 205 -0.16 -23.03 -15.39
CA ASP A 205 -1.40 -22.79 -16.10
C ASP A 205 -2.02 -21.44 -15.68
N GLN A 206 -1.86 -21.02 -14.42
CA GLN A 206 -2.31 -19.71 -13.93
C GLN A 206 -1.40 -18.55 -14.35
N CYS A 207 -0.08 -18.74 -14.38
CA CYS A 207 0.86 -17.71 -14.82
C CYS A 207 0.95 -17.57 -16.35
N GLY A 208 0.49 -18.57 -17.10
CA GLY A 208 0.46 -18.53 -18.56
C GLY A 208 1.84 -18.29 -19.19
N ALA A 209 1.91 -17.37 -20.14
CA ALA A 209 3.11 -17.07 -20.91
C ALA A 209 4.19 -16.34 -20.10
N SER A 210 3.82 -15.61 -19.05
CA SER A 210 4.76 -14.84 -18.23
C SER A 210 5.73 -15.78 -17.47
N GLY A 211 5.30 -17.01 -17.19
CA GLY A 211 6.12 -18.00 -16.51
C GLY A 211 6.17 -17.82 -14.99
N ILE A 212 7.00 -18.63 -14.33
CA ILE A 212 7.04 -18.73 -12.87
C ILE A 212 8.47 -18.49 -12.38
N SER A 213 8.61 -17.69 -11.33
CA SER A 213 9.81 -17.64 -10.50
C SER A 213 9.58 -18.45 -9.24
N VAL A 214 10.58 -19.23 -8.84
CA VAL A 214 10.51 -20.07 -7.65
C VAL A 214 11.72 -19.81 -6.78
N SER A 215 11.50 -19.68 -5.49
CA SER A 215 12.58 -19.58 -4.51
C SER A 215 12.30 -20.43 -3.29
N ILE A 216 13.36 -20.92 -2.68
CA ILE A 216 13.30 -21.65 -1.42
C ILE A 216 13.96 -20.84 -0.32
N CYS A 217 13.39 -20.94 0.87
CA CYS A 217 13.94 -20.40 2.09
C CYS A 217 14.01 -21.51 3.13
N ALA A 218 15.20 -21.73 3.70
CA ALA A 218 15.37 -22.59 4.86
C ALA A 218 15.07 -21.80 6.13
N ASN A 219 13.95 -22.11 6.80
CA ASN A 219 13.64 -21.53 8.10
C ASN A 219 14.17 -22.45 9.21
N ARG A 220 14.34 -21.92 10.44
CA ARG A 220 14.83 -22.67 11.61
C ARG A 220 14.01 -23.93 11.94
N HIS A 221 12.78 -24.01 11.44
CA HIS A 221 11.85 -25.11 11.73
C HIS A 221 11.41 -25.88 10.48
N GLU A 222 11.44 -25.27 9.29
CA GLU A 222 10.90 -25.87 8.06
C GLU A 222 11.37 -25.14 6.79
N ASP A 223 11.42 -25.84 5.66
CA ASP A 223 11.69 -25.21 4.37
C ASP A 223 10.39 -24.66 3.78
N LEU A 224 10.45 -23.40 3.31
CA LEU A 224 9.35 -22.73 2.64
C LEU A 224 9.67 -22.55 1.16
N LEU A 225 8.72 -22.91 0.30
CA LEU A 225 8.77 -22.67 -1.13
C LEU A 225 7.87 -21.49 -1.48
N PHE A 226 8.44 -20.50 -2.15
CA PHE A 226 7.75 -19.35 -2.72
C PHE A 226 7.68 -19.55 -4.23
N ALA A 227 6.50 -19.34 -4.79
CA ALA A 227 6.31 -19.28 -6.23
C ALA A 227 5.57 -17.99 -6.55
N ASP A 228 6.03 -17.27 -7.56
CA ASP A 228 5.44 -16.01 -7.99
C ASP A 228 5.35 -16.03 -9.52
N CYS A 229 4.23 -15.62 -10.10
CA CYS A 229 4.18 -15.39 -11.54
C CYS A 229 5.15 -14.26 -11.89
N ASN A 230 5.92 -14.44 -12.96
CA ASN A 230 6.77 -13.35 -13.43
C ASN A 230 5.90 -12.20 -13.89
N ILE A 231 6.37 -10.98 -13.62
CA ILE A 231 5.78 -9.78 -14.20
C ILE A 231 6.47 -9.56 -15.54
N ASP A 232 5.69 -9.56 -16.63
CA ASP A 232 6.22 -9.23 -17.95
C ASP A 232 6.81 -7.82 -17.92
N MET A 233 8.04 -7.65 -18.42
CA MET A 233 8.73 -6.35 -18.36
C MET A 233 8.02 -5.24 -19.14
N GLU A 234 7.08 -5.59 -20.03
CA GLU A 234 6.22 -4.67 -20.78
C GLU A 234 4.92 -4.33 -20.04
N SER A 235 4.64 -5.01 -18.92
CA SER A 235 3.44 -4.80 -18.12
C SER A 235 3.61 -3.65 -17.13
N THR A 236 2.56 -2.84 -16.98
CA THR A 236 2.46 -1.84 -15.90
C THR A 236 1.95 -2.43 -14.59
N GLN A 237 1.73 -3.75 -14.57
CA GLN A 237 1.28 -4.50 -13.42
C GLN A 237 2.43 -4.65 -12.42
N VAL A 238 2.19 -4.23 -11.18
CA VAL A 238 3.21 -4.27 -10.11
C VAL A 238 2.94 -5.40 -9.10
N ASN A 239 1.85 -6.13 -9.30
CA ASN A 239 1.41 -7.23 -8.48
C ASN A 239 1.26 -8.51 -9.32
N SER A 240 1.56 -9.67 -8.74
CA SER A 240 1.38 -10.94 -9.42
C SER A 240 0.87 -12.04 -8.50
N PRO A 241 0.14 -13.04 -9.05
CA PRO A 241 -0.25 -14.20 -8.27
C PRO A 241 0.97 -14.88 -7.65
N SER A 242 0.86 -15.15 -6.35
CA SER A 242 1.97 -15.58 -5.51
C SER A 242 1.50 -16.60 -4.48
N TRP A 243 2.33 -17.61 -4.25
CA TRP A 243 2.06 -18.76 -3.40
C TRP A 243 3.17 -19.02 -2.40
N ILE A 244 2.78 -19.54 -1.23
CA ILE A 244 3.71 -20.04 -0.22
C ILE A 244 3.31 -21.46 0.13
N PHE A 245 4.27 -22.37 0.07
CA PHE A 245 4.12 -23.75 0.47
C PHE A 245 5.09 -24.10 1.59
N ARG A 246 4.60 -24.88 2.54
CA ARG A 246 5.42 -25.58 3.52
C ARG A 246 5.88 -26.91 2.94
N LEU A 247 7.17 -27.17 2.98
CA LEU A 247 7.76 -28.46 2.63
C LEU A 247 7.89 -29.32 3.88
N SER A 248 7.39 -30.55 3.83
CA SER A 248 7.58 -31.54 4.90
C SER A 248 8.74 -32.48 4.58
N SER A 249 9.31 -33.11 5.62
CA SER A 249 10.32 -34.16 5.47
C SER A 249 9.85 -35.39 4.69
N LYS A 250 8.53 -35.55 4.47
CA LYS A 250 7.93 -36.60 3.63
C LYS A 250 7.75 -36.15 2.17
N SER A 251 8.39 -35.05 1.79
CA SER A 251 8.27 -34.41 0.48
C SER A 251 6.84 -33.97 0.15
N THR A 252 5.98 -33.70 1.13
CA THR A 252 4.65 -33.14 0.84
C THR A 252 4.70 -31.62 0.88
N ALA A 253 3.99 -30.96 -0.04
CA ALA A 253 3.77 -29.51 0.00
C ALA A 253 2.38 -29.21 0.52
N THR A 254 2.31 -28.37 1.56
CA THR A 254 1.05 -27.80 2.04
C THR A 254 1.01 -26.33 1.68
N GLN A 255 0.01 -25.92 0.89
CA GLN A 255 -0.18 -24.51 0.59
C GLN A 255 -0.56 -23.75 1.87
N LEU A 256 0.27 -22.79 2.26
CA LEU A 256 0.03 -21.91 3.40
C LEU A 256 -0.67 -20.62 3.00
N LEU A 257 -0.42 -20.13 1.78
CA LEU A 257 -0.99 -18.89 1.26
C LEU A 257 -1.05 -18.92 -0.28
N HIS A 258 -2.08 -18.29 -0.84
CA HIS A 258 -2.18 -17.90 -2.24
C HIS A 258 -2.88 -16.55 -2.29
N VAL A 259 -2.30 -15.59 -3.00
CA VAL A 259 -2.88 -14.26 -3.24
C VAL A 259 -2.60 -13.85 -4.68
N ASP A 260 -3.48 -13.04 -5.25
CA ASP A 260 -3.28 -12.48 -6.60
C ASP A 260 -2.32 -11.28 -6.61
N ASP A 261 -1.96 -10.81 -5.40
CA ASP A 261 -1.42 -9.49 -5.11
C ASP A 261 -0.02 -9.50 -4.49
N GLY A 262 0.78 -10.54 -4.76
CA GLY A 262 2.19 -10.55 -4.32
C GLY A 262 3.07 -9.59 -5.14
N PRO A 263 4.38 -9.53 -4.89
CA PRO A 263 5.16 -10.43 -4.04
C PRO A 263 5.01 -10.15 -2.53
N PHE A 264 5.52 -11.08 -1.71
CA PHE A 264 5.50 -10.97 -0.25
C PHE A 264 6.78 -10.37 0.33
N ASP A 265 6.61 -9.36 1.17
CA ASP A 265 7.63 -8.82 2.07
C ASP A 265 7.53 -9.44 3.45
N GLN A 266 8.65 -9.89 4.00
CA GLN A 266 8.70 -10.40 5.37
C GLN A 266 8.72 -9.24 6.39
N LYS A 267 7.83 -9.29 7.38
CA LYS A 267 7.85 -8.40 8.54
C LYS A 267 8.72 -8.97 9.67
N ARG A 268 9.12 -8.11 10.60
CA ARG A 268 9.89 -8.51 11.79
C ARG A 268 9.06 -9.27 12.84
N HIS A 269 7.75 -9.09 12.85
CA HIS A 269 6.86 -9.74 13.81
C HIS A 269 6.71 -11.24 13.49
N TRP A 270 6.62 -12.07 14.54
CA TRP A 270 6.48 -13.52 14.45
C TRP A 270 5.23 -14.00 15.17
N CYS A 271 4.57 -15.00 14.60
CA CYS A 271 3.38 -15.61 15.18
C CYS A 271 3.33 -17.10 14.85
N ASN A 272 3.12 -17.95 15.86
CA ASN A 272 2.97 -19.40 15.69
C ASN A 272 4.11 -20.05 14.86
N GLY A 273 5.34 -19.55 15.03
CA GLY A 273 6.55 -20.10 14.39
C GLY A 273 6.85 -19.57 12.98
N LEU A 274 6.05 -18.64 12.43
CA LEU A 274 6.31 -18.01 11.13
C LEU A 274 6.21 -16.48 11.20
N PRO A 275 6.94 -15.74 10.34
CA PRO A 275 6.87 -14.28 10.32
C PRO A 275 5.57 -13.80 9.67
N ASP A 276 5.13 -12.61 10.07
CA ASP A 276 4.08 -11.90 9.34
C ASP A 276 4.58 -11.52 7.94
N LEU A 277 3.67 -11.48 6.97
CA LEU A 277 3.95 -11.14 5.58
C LEU A 277 3.16 -9.90 5.19
N LYS A 278 3.73 -9.04 4.34
CA LYS A 278 3.05 -7.87 3.76
C LYS A 278 2.97 -8.04 2.24
N THR A 279 1.85 -7.63 1.65
CA THR A 279 1.76 -7.34 0.22
C THR A 279 1.31 -5.90 -0.01
N GLU A 280 1.68 -5.36 -1.16
CA GLU A 280 1.24 -4.06 -1.66
C GLU A 280 0.76 -4.22 -3.10
N ALA A 281 -0.56 -4.25 -3.29
CA ALA A 281 -1.18 -4.36 -4.60
C ALA A 281 -1.59 -2.99 -5.08
N ARG A 282 -1.31 -2.64 -6.33
CA ARG A 282 -1.87 -1.41 -6.89
C ARG A 282 -3.38 -1.57 -7.07
N GLY A 283 -4.16 -0.69 -6.44
CA GLY A 283 -5.61 -0.63 -6.62
C GLY A 283 -5.97 0.20 -7.85
N ASP A 284 -5.48 1.44 -7.90
CA ASP A 284 -5.64 2.35 -9.03
C ASP A 284 -4.40 3.26 -9.20
N MET A 285 -4.49 4.35 -9.96
CA MET A 285 -3.37 5.28 -10.15
C MET A 285 -2.95 6.00 -8.86
N GLY A 286 -3.84 6.15 -7.89
CA GLY A 286 -3.61 6.92 -6.68
C GLY A 286 -3.54 6.08 -5.40
N SER A 287 -3.78 4.78 -5.48
CA SER A 287 -3.92 3.96 -4.28
C SER A 287 -3.37 2.54 -4.43
N SER A 288 -2.93 1.99 -3.30
CA SER A 288 -2.50 0.60 -3.18
C SER A 288 -3.24 -0.08 -2.03
N ASN A 289 -3.65 -1.33 -2.21
CA ASN A 289 -4.12 -2.20 -1.15
C ASN A 289 -2.92 -2.78 -0.41
N ILE A 290 -2.83 -2.50 0.89
CA ILE A 290 -1.83 -3.09 1.78
C ILE A 290 -2.50 -4.20 2.58
N ALA A 291 -1.94 -5.40 2.55
CA ALA A 291 -2.40 -6.51 3.37
C ALA A 291 -1.24 -7.09 4.18
N ILE A 292 -1.49 -7.33 5.46
CA ILE A 292 -0.60 -8.03 6.38
C ILE A 292 -1.23 -9.36 6.72
N TYR A 293 -0.51 -10.43 6.41
CA TYR A 293 -0.89 -11.80 6.68
C TYR A 293 -0.13 -12.31 7.89
N ARG A 294 -0.84 -13.03 8.76
CA ARG A 294 -0.26 -13.65 9.95
C ARG A 294 -0.64 -15.13 9.99
N PHE A 295 0.31 -15.94 10.45
CA PHE A 295 0.15 -17.38 10.49
C PHE A 295 -0.67 -17.81 11.71
N ASP A 296 -1.76 -18.54 11.49
CA ASP A 296 -2.68 -18.99 12.55
C ASP A 296 -2.29 -20.36 13.18
N GLY A 297 -1.12 -20.89 12.81
CA GLY A 297 -0.67 -22.24 13.18
C GLY A 297 -0.98 -23.30 12.11
N LYS A 298 -1.85 -22.99 11.14
CA LYS A 298 -2.18 -23.87 10.00
C LYS A 298 -1.93 -23.21 8.65
N ARG A 299 -2.35 -21.95 8.48
CA ARG A 299 -2.19 -21.17 7.25
C ARG A 299 -2.07 -19.68 7.54
N TYR A 300 -1.63 -18.92 6.55
CA TYR A 300 -1.67 -17.46 6.62
C TYR A 300 -3.10 -16.96 6.43
N ARG A 301 -3.48 -15.96 7.22
CA ARG A 301 -4.75 -15.23 7.11
C ARG A 301 -4.49 -13.74 7.12
N THR A 302 -5.32 -13.00 6.39
CA THR A 302 -5.31 -11.52 6.46
C THR A 302 -5.61 -11.11 7.89
N HIS A 303 -4.63 -10.46 8.52
CA HIS A 303 -4.70 -10.01 9.91
C HIS A 303 -4.97 -8.52 9.99
N PHE A 304 -4.36 -7.75 9.09
CA PHE A 304 -4.59 -6.33 9.00
C PHE A 304 -4.51 -5.90 7.53
N SER A 305 -5.40 -5.02 7.07
CA SER A 305 -5.32 -4.46 5.73
C SER A 305 -5.82 -3.03 5.69
N TYR A 306 -5.34 -2.23 4.76
CA TYR A 306 -5.79 -0.86 4.53
C TYR A 306 -5.50 -0.43 3.10
N ILE A 307 -6.14 0.65 2.65
CA ILE A 307 -5.83 1.30 1.37
C ILE A 307 -4.82 2.42 1.65
N SER A 308 -3.64 2.34 1.04
CA SER A 308 -2.64 3.41 1.05
C SER A 308 -2.92 4.36 -0.10
N GLU A 309 -3.49 5.53 0.19
CA GLU A 309 -3.89 6.54 -0.79
C GLU A 309 -2.84 7.66 -0.89
N ASN A 310 -2.49 8.04 -2.11
CA ASN A 310 -1.62 9.17 -2.42
C ASN A 310 -2.40 10.48 -2.36
N ILE A 311 -1.78 11.50 -1.77
CA ILE A 311 -2.27 12.88 -1.71
C ILE A 311 -1.24 13.75 -2.43
N ALA A 312 -1.70 14.45 -3.48
CA ALA A 312 -0.90 15.38 -4.27
C ALA A 312 0.48 14.82 -4.70
N ASP A 313 0.52 13.53 -5.06
CA ASP A 313 1.71 12.78 -5.51
C ASP A 313 2.93 12.80 -4.55
N LYS A 314 2.73 13.23 -3.31
CA LYS A 314 3.81 13.42 -2.32
C LYS A 314 3.56 12.65 -1.02
N TRP A 315 2.33 12.62 -0.53
CA TRP A 315 2.02 12.04 0.77
C TRP A 315 1.18 10.78 0.64
N ARG A 316 1.28 9.87 1.61
CA ARG A 316 0.43 8.67 1.67
C ARG A 316 -0.34 8.63 2.98
N ILE A 317 -1.60 8.20 2.93
CA ILE A 317 -2.42 7.96 4.13
C ILE A 317 -3.04 6.57 4.11
N ALA A 318 -3.25 5.99 5.29
CA ALA A 318 -3.95 4.73 5.44
C ALA A 318 -5.46 4.95 5.59
N ARG A 319 -6.24 4.30 4.73
CA ARG A 319 -7.70 4.36 4.65
C ARG A 319 -8.31 3.00 4.90
N TYR A 320 -9.52 3.01 5.46
CA TYR A 320 -10.35 1.81 5.65
C TYR A 320 -9.60 0.60 6.27
N PRO A 321 -8.91 0.80 7.40
CA PRO A 321 -8.22 -0.28 8.07
C PRO A 321 -9.20 -1.36 8.53
N VAL A 322 -8.92 -2.61 8.16
CA VAL A 322 -9.64 -3.81 8.58
C VAL A 322 -8.71 -4.64 9.44
N PHE A 323 -9.19 -5.08 10.59
CA PHE A 323 -8.44 -5.88 11.55
C PHE A 323 -9.15 -7.21 11.80
N GLN A 324 -8.40 -8.31 11.76
CA GLN A 324 -8.87 -9.64 12.13
C GLN A 324 -7.96 -10.20 13.22
N LYS A 325 -8.55 -10.62 14.35
CA LYS A 325 -7.78 -11.15 15.47
C LYS A 325 -7.26 -12.56 15.14
N ILE A 326 -5.94 -12.72 15.16
CA ILE A 326 -5.27 -14.02 15.12
C ILE A 326 -4.50 -14.21 16.42
N ILE A 327 -4.65 -15.39 17.03
CA ILE A 327 -4.00 -15.73 18.29
C ILE A 327 -2.61 -16.29 17.96
N CYS A 328 -1.57 -15.65 18.51
CA CYS A 328 -0.21 -16.17 18.53
C CYS A 328 -0.01 -16.91 19.85
N ARG A 329 0.52 -18.13 19.77
CA ARG A 329 0.86 -18.97 20.92
C ARG A 329 2.37 -19.02 21.14
#